data_AF-A0A9W9LQT6-F1
#
_entry.id   AF-A0A9W9LQT6-F1
#
_cell.length_a   1.000
_cell.length_b   1.000
_cell.length_c   1.000
_cell.angle_alpha   90.00
_cell.angle_beta   90.00
_cell.angle_gamma   90.00
#
_symmetry.space_group_name_H-M   'P 1'
#
loop_
_entity.id
_entity.type
_entity.pdbx_description
1 polymer ?
#
loop_
_entity_poly.entity_id
_entity_poly.type
_entity_poly.pdbx_seq_one_letter_code
_entity_poly.pdbx_strand_id
1 'polypeptide(L)'
;MGIRDTVKHLSLSLELCPIFYTSHWSEKIHGVFAEALVPFQGILKHFARLQTAEIPPLILLGWSHVDAPSLAALLPTQLQKLCLRGDMECVGGYQWEMDAVAEAIQSFLPLAQSATPELKSIQLRLFNPDDPITWGQEHAEAARAPCRALGLDMDIRLTTDSLSPGLWTTSRALWEYVHRGR
;
A
#
# COMPACT_ATOMS: atom_id res chain seq x y z
N MET A 1 -2.87 16.37 23.52
CA MET A 1 -2.44 16.14 22.13
C MET A 1 -2.16 14.66 21.99
N GLY A 2 -2.92 13.94 21.16
CA GLY A 2 -2.78 12.49 21.00
C GLY A 2 -1.81 12.11 19.90
N ILE A 3 -1.33 10.87 19.89
CA ILE A 3 -0.46 10.33 18.82
C ILE A 3 -1.14 10.47 17.44
N ARG A 4 -2.46 10.28 17.39
CA ARG A 4 -3.27 10.43 16.17
C ARG A 4 -3.17 11.82 15.53
N ASP A 5 -2.89 12.85 16.34
CA ASP A 5 -2.78 14.25 15.90
C ASP A 5 -1.37 14.62 15.44
N THR A 6 -0.38 13.74 15.61
CA THR A 6 1.04 14.04 15.38
C THR A 6 1.70 13.18 14.31
N VAL A 7 1.17 11.98 14.04
CA VAL A 7 1.72 11.08 13.02
C VAL A 7 1.60 11.68 11.63
N LYS A 8 2.75 11.86 10.98
CA LYS A 8 2.89 12.27 9.58
C LYS A 8 3.32 11.14 8.65
N HIS A 9 4.04 10.18 9.20
CA HIS A 9 4.62 9.05 8.49
C HIS A 9 4.20 7.79 9.21
N LEU A 10 3.47 6.93 8.51
CA LEU A 10 3.02 5.64 9.03
C LEU A 10 3.54 4.55 8.12
N SER A 11 4.19 3.56 8.70
CA SER A 11 4.47 2.29 8.03
C SER A 11 3.92 1.17 8.88
N LEU A 12 3.02 0.38 8.30
CA LEU A 12 2.47 -0.82 8.93
C LEU A 12 2.98 -2.03 8.18
N SER A 13 3.31 -3.10 8.91
CA SER A 13 3.76 -4.36 8.34
C SER A 13 3.17 -5.54 9.05
N LEU A 14 3.09 -6.63 8.31
CA LEU A 14 2.85 -7.96 8.85
C LEU A 14 4.07 -8.79 8.52
N GLU A 15 4.80 -9.20 9.55
CA GLU A 15 5.88 -10.16 9.39
C GLU A 15 5.33 -11.55 9.60
N LEU A 16 5.32 -12.35 8.53
CA LEU A 16 5.04 -13.77 8.61
C LEU A 16 6.30 -14.47 9.08
N CYS A 17 6.53 -14.50 10.39
CA CYS A 17 7.60 -15.31 10.94
C CYS A 17 7.05 -16.71 11.26
N PRO A 18 7.49 -17.81 10.60
CA PRO A 18 8.53 -17.93 9.57
C PRO A 18 7.96 -18.06 8.13
N ILE A 19 8.50 -17.26 7.19
CA ILE A 19 8.17 -17.23 5.75
C ILE A 19 8.33 -18.59 5.05
N PHE A 20 9.18 -19.48 5.59
CA PHE A 20 9.53 -20.77 4.98
C PHE A 20 8.75 -21.97 5.50
N TYR A 21 7.83 -21.77 6.46
CA TYR A 21 6.85 -22.81 6.79
C TYR A 21 5.59 -22.53 5.98
N THR A 22 5.60 -22.98 4.72
CA THR A 22 4.41 -23.06 3.84
C THR A 22 3.36 -24.06 4.34
N SER A 23 3.42 -24.46 5.61
CA SER A 23 2.55 -25.47 6.19
C SER A 23 1.85 -24.90 7.41
N HIS A 24 0.59 -24.55 7.19
CA HIS A 24 -0.49 -24.50 8.18
C HIS A 24 -0.80 -23.17 8.88
N TRP A 25 -0.78 -22.03 8.19
CA TRP A 25 -1.73 -20.95 8.55
C TRP A 25 -3.15 -21.41 8.21
N SER A 26 -3.66 -22.38 8.97
CA SER A 26 -5.06 -22.80 8.88
C SER A 26 -5.89 -21.86 9.73
N GLU A 27 -7.00 -21.36 9.20
CA GLU A 27 -7.99 -20.58 9.95
C GLU A 27 -8.46 -21.31 11.22
N LYS A 28 -8.38 -22.66 11.21
CA LYS A 28 -8.64 -23.51 12.37
C LYS A 28 -7.71 -23.28 13.55
N ILE A 29 -6.48 -22.81 13.33
CA ILE A 29 -5.46 -22.60 14.38
C ILE A 29 -5.32 -21.11 14.73
N HIS A 30 -5.48 -20.22 13.74
CA HIS A 30 -5.16 -18.80 13.88
C HIS A 30 -6.37 -17.86 13.81
N GLY A 31 -7.59 -18.42 13.72
CA GLY A 31 -8.81 -17.66 13.56
C GLY A 31 -9.04 -17.20 12.12
N VAL A 32 -10.20 -16.59 11.87
CA VAL A 32 -10.55 -16.04 10.56
C VAL A 32 -9.74 -14.77 10.35
N PHE A 33 -8.72 -14.83 9.50
CA PHE A 33 -7.81 -13.72 9.25
C PHE A 33 -8.57 -12.46 8.78
N ALA A 34 -9.67 -12.64 8.05
CA ALA A 34 -10.56 -11.55 7.66
C ALA A 34 -11.11 -10.77 8.85
N GLU A 35 -11.49 -11.44 9.95
CA GLU A 35 -12.01 -10.79 11.16
C GLU A 35 -10.92 -9.97 11.87
N ALA A 36 -9.68 -10.47 11.89
CA ALA A 36 -8.55 -9.77 12.50
C ALA A 36 -8.19 -8.45 11.80
N LEU A 37 -8.58 -8.29 10.52
CA LEU A 37 -8.33 -7.08 9.73
C LEU A 37 -9.42 -6.02 9.89
N VAL A 38 -10.62 -6.38 10.35
CA VAL A 38 -11.75 -5.45 10.51
C VAL A 38 -11.38 -4.18 11.31
N PRO A 39 -10.67 -4.27 12.44
CA PRO A 39 -10.28 -3.07 13.21
C PRO A 39 -9.33 -2.12 12.48
N PHE A 40 -8.67 -2.58 11.42
CA PHE A 40 -7.71 -1.79 10.64
C PHE A 40 -8.31 -1.14 9.40
N GLN A 41 -9.55 -1.48 9.04
CA GLN A 41 -10.23 -0.82 7.92
C GLN A 41 -10.36 0.68 8.18
N GLY A 42 -9.85 1.48 7.23
CA GLY A 42 -9.84 2.94 7.37
C GLY A 42 -8.85 3.49 8.39
N ILE A 43 -7.89 2.68 8.88
CA ILE A 43 -6.92 3.09 9.91
C ILE A 43 -6.18 4.38 9.56
N LEU A 44 -5.91 4.63 8.27
CA LEU A 44 -5.21 5.83 7.81
C LEU A 44 -5.99 7.12 8.12
N LYS A 45 -7.33 7.07 8.12
CA LYS A 45 -8.19 8.24 8.41
C LYS A 45 -8.14 8.69 9.87
N HIS A 46 -7.63 7.85 10.77
CA HIS A 46 -7.45 8.25 12.16
C HIS A 46 -6.28 9.21 12.38
N PHE A 47 -5.44 9.43 11.36
CA PHE A 47 -4.25 10.27 11.46
C PHE A 47 -4.44 11.57 10.66
N ALA A 48 -4.85 12.63 11.36
CA ALA A 48 -5.26 13.90 10.73
C ALA A 48 -4.12 14.65 9.99
N ARG A 49 -2.86 14.26 10.22
CA ARG A 49 -1.67 14.88 9.63
C ARG A 49 -0.87 13.90 8.77
N LEU A 50 -1.45 12.75 8.42
CA LEU A 50 -0.75 11.72 7.68
C LEU A 50 -0.42 12.20 6.28
N GLN A 51 0.88 12.26 5.98
CA GLN A 51 1.42 12.68 4.68
C GLN A 51 1.94 11.48 3.89
N THR A 52 2.49 10.47 4.55
CA THR A 52 2.99 9.27 3.89
C THR A 52 2.53 8.01 4.60
N ALA A 53 2.04 7.05 3.83
CA ALA A 53 1.65 5.74 4.33
C ALA A 53 2.34 4.62 3.54
N GLU A 54 2.92 3.65 4.24
CA GLU A 54 3.32 2.35 3.71
C GLU A 54 2.47 1.28 4.40
N ILE A 55 1.73 0.48 3.63
CA ILE A 55 0.74 -0.46 4.18
C ILE A 55 0.49 -1.64 3.21
N PRO A 56 0.28 -2.89 3.69
CA PRO A 56 -0.20 -3.97 2.84
C PRO A 56 -1.62 -3.69 2.33
N PRO A 57 -1.94 -4.05 1.06
CA PRO A 57 -3.29 -3.94 0.51
C PRO A 57 -4.35 -4.55 1.42
N LEU A 58 -4.08 -5.74 1.98
CA LEU A 58 -5.05 -6.45 2.83
C LEU A 58 -5.45 -5.67 4.10
N ILE A 59 -4.55 -4.85 4.66
CA ILE A 59 -4.85 -4.06 5.86
C ILE A 59 -5.71 -2.86 5.47
N LEU A 60 -5.41 -2.27 4.32
CA LEU A 60 -6.11 -1.08 3.83
C LEU A 60 -7.51 -1.41 3.29
N LEU A 61 -7.60 -2.43 2.44
CA LEU A 61 -8.76 -2.78 1.62
C LEU A 61 -9.54 -3.99 2.15
N GLY A 62 -9.06 -4.65 3.21
CA GLY A 62 -9.66 -5.85 3.79
C GLY A 62 -9.14 -7.14 3.17
N TRP A 63 -9.67 -8.29 3.59
CA TRP A 63 -9.18 -9.60 3.14
C TRP A 63 -9.58 -9.96 1.70
N SER A 64 -10.80 -9.60 1.29
CA SER A 64 -11.34 -9.93 -0.03
C SER A 64 -11.47 -8.69 -0.91
N HIS A 65 -11.14 -8.84 -2.20
CA HIS A 65 -11.33 -7.76 -3.17
C HIS A 65 -12.80 -7.57 -3.58
N VAL A 66 -13.66 -8.58 -3.39
CA VAL A 66 -15.09 -8.53 -3.82
C VAL A 66 -15.87 -7.46 -3.06
N ASP A 67 -15.62 -7.34 -1.76
CA ASP A 67 -16.31 -6.39 -0.87
C ASP A 67 -15.38 -5.24 -0.44
N ALA A 68 -14.31 -5.01 -1.19
CA ALA A 68 -13.31 -4.02 -0.84
C ALA A 68 -13.88 -2.60 -0.86
N PRO A 69 -13.69 -1.80 0.21
CA PRO A 69 -14.06 -0.40 0.17
C PRO A 69 -13.22 0.35 -0.87
N SER A 70 -13.81 1.36 -1.51
CA SER A 70 -13.05 2.25 -2.40
C SER A 70 -11.92 2.95 -1.65
N LEU A 71 -10.76 3.12 -2.31
CA LEU A 71 -9.65 3.92 -1.76
C LEU A 71 -10.08 5.36 -1.43
N ALA A 72 -11.04 5.94 -2.17
CA ALA A 72 -11.61 7.25 -1.85
C ALA A 72 -12.25 7.29 -0.44
N ALA A 73 -12.80 6.17 0.01
CA ALA A 73 -13.38 6.02 1.34
C ALA A 73 -12.33 5.72 2.43
N LEU A 74 -11.07 5.45 2.08
CA LEU A 74 -10.04 4.95 3.00
C LEU A 74 -8.85 5.89 3.16
N LEU A 75 -8.53 6.70 2.15
CA LEU A 75 -7.39 7.60 2.19
C LEU A 75 -7.76 8.94 2.84
N PRO A 76 -6.91 9.50 3.74
CA PRO A 76 -7.13 10.82 4.32
C PRO A 76 -6.72 11.94 3.36
N THR A 77 -7.39 13.08 3.43
CA THR A 77 -7.20 14.20 2.48
C THR A 77 -5.78 14.79 2.44
N GLN A 78 -5.02 14.66 3.53
CA GLN A 78 -3.63 15.16 3.66
C GLN A 78 -2.58 14.18 3.12
N LEU A 79 -2.99 12.99 2.66
CA LEU A 79 -2.05 11.98 2.19
C LEU A 79 -1.39 12.45 0.89
N GLN A 80 -0.06 12.45 0.88
CA GLN A 80 0.75 12.88 -0.25
C GLN A 80 1.40 11.71 -0.98
N LYS A 81 1.81 10.67 -0.24
CA LYS A 81 2.44 9.48 -0.81
C LYS A 81 1.85 8.22 -0.19
N LEU A 82 1.37 7.32 -1.05
CA LEU A 82 0.91 5.99 -0.66
C LEU A 82 1.88 4.95 -1.20
N CYS A 83 2.30 4.01 -0.36
CA CYS A 83 3.03 2.80 -0.75
C CYS A 83 2.18 1.58 -0.37
N LEU A 84 1.80 0.78 -1.35
CA LEU A 84 1.13 -0.50 -1.18
C LEU A 84 2.17 -1.60 -1.37
N ARG A 85 2.29 -2.46 -0.37
CA ARG A 85 3.34 -3.49 -0.34
C ARG A 85 2.77 -4.89 -0.59
N GLY A 86 3.34 -5.60 -1.56
CA GLY A 86 2.98 -6.96 -1.92
C GLY A 86 3.81 -8.03 -1.18
N ASP A 87 4.05 -7.86 0.12
CA ASP A 87 4.87 -8.80 0.91
C ASP A 87 4.07 -10.01 1.44
N MET A 88 2.79 -10.11 1.10
CA MET A 88 1.86 -11.12 1.62
C MET A 88 1.37 -12.12 0.55
N GLU A 89 1.96 -12.11 -0.66
CA GLU A 89 1.60 -13.01 -1.76
C GLU A 89 1.77 -14.50 -1.41
N CYS A 90 2.64 -14.82 -0.44
CA CYS A 90 2.86 -16.18 0.03
C CYS A 90 1.78 -16.69 1.01
N VAL A 91 0.80 -15.86 1.41
CA VAL A 91 -0.28 -16.28 2.30
C VAL A 91 -1.36 -17.02 1.53
N GLY A 92 -1.68 -18.24 1.98
CA GLY A 92 -2.77 -19.03 1.40
C GLY A 92 -4.10 -18.28 1.44
N GLY A 93 -4.76 -18.16 0.29
CA GLY A 93 -6.04 -17.44 0.17
C GLY A 93 -5.90 -15.92 0.06
N TYR A 94 -4.69 -15.38 -0.06
CA TYR A 94 -4.46 -13.97 -0.36
C TYR A 94 -5.08 -13.59 -1.72
N GLN A 95 -5.93 -12.57 -1.73
CA GLN A 95 -6.69 -12.16 -2.92
C GLN A 95 -6.22 -10.85 -3.55
N TRP A 96 -5.24 -10.18 -2.94
CA TRP A 96 -4.72 -8.89 -3.40
C TRP A 96 -3.45 -9.06 -4.24
N GLU A 97 -3.57 -9.91 -5.26
CA GLU A 97 -2.60 -9.97 -6.35
C GLU A 97 -2.46 -8.60 -7.02
N MET A 98 -1.35 -8.39 -7.72
CA MET A 98 -1.04 -7.08 -8.30
C MET A 98 -2.13 -6.55 -9.24
N ASP A 99 -2.84 -7.42 -9.95
CA ASP A 99 -3.93 -7.07 -10.85
C ASP A 99 -5.09 -6.46 -10.08
N ALA A 100 -5.51 -7.13 -8.99
CA ALA A 100 -6.58 -6.65 -8.12
C ALA A 100 -6.21 -5.30 -7.46
N VAL A 101 -4.95 -5.13 -7.06
CA VAL A 101 -4.48 -3.85 -6.52
C VAL A 101 -4.46 -2.76 -7.59
N ALA A 102 -4.02 -3.09 -8.81
CA ALA A 102 -4.02 -2.16 -9.93
C ALA A 102 -5.44 -1.73 -10.30
N GLU A 103 -6.40 -2.66 -10.38
CA GLU A 103 -7.82 -2.36 -10.63
C GLU A 103 -8.43 -1.45 -9.57
N ALA A 104 -8.12 -1.68 -8.28
CA ALA A 104 -8.55 -0.82 -7.19
C ALA A 104 -7.99 0.60 -7.32
N ILE A 105 -6.72 0.74 -7.72
CA ILE A 105 -6.11 2.04 -7.99
C ILE A 105 -6.79 2.71 -9.19
N GLN A 106 -6.95 2.00 -10.31
CA GLN A 106 -7.57 2.53 -11.53
C GLN A 106 -8.99 3.04 -11.26
N SER A 107 -9.77 2.30 -10.48
CA SER A 107 -11.12 2.69 -10.07
C SER A 107 -11.13 3.94 -9.16
N PHE A 108 -10.04 4.19 -8.44
CA PHE A 108 -9.89 5.36 -7.58
C PHE A 108 -9.43 6.62 -8.32
N LEU A 109 -8.64 6.48 -9.39
CA LEU A 109 -8.03 7.63 -10.10
C LEU A 109 -9.01 8.77 -10.45
N PRO A 110 -10.22 8.49 -10.98
CA PRO A 110 -11.19 9.55 -11.29
C PRO A 110 -11.65 10.35 -10.07
N LEU A 111 -11.52 9.78 -8.88
CA LEU A 111 -11.93 10.37 -7.59
C LEU A 111 -10.75 10.93 -6.80
N ALA A 112 -9.51 10.71 -7.24
CA ALA A 112 -8.32 11.00 -6.45
C ALA A 112 -8.21 12.48 -6.06
N GLN A 113 -8.45 13.40 -7.00
CA GLN A 113 -8.36 14.85 -6.72
C GLN A 113 -9.43 15.35 -5.75
N SER A 114 -10.62 14.72 -5.71
CA SER A 114 -11.69 15.14 -4.80
C SER A 114 -11.57 14.48 -3.43
N ALA A 115 -11.19 13.20 -3.37
CA ALA A 115 -11.10 12.44 -2.12
C ALA A 115 -9.76 12.62 -1.39
N THR A 116 -8.67 12.80 -2.14
CA THR A 116 -7.31 12.86 -1.60
C THR A 116 -6.49 13.90 -2.40
N PRO A 117 -6.85 15.20 -2.31
CA PRO A 117 -6.32 16.25 -3.18
C PRO A 117 -4.81 16.45 -3.08
N GLU A 118 -4.19 16.09 -1.95
CA GLU A 118 -2.75 16.25 -1.77
C GLU A 118 -1.92 15.07 -2.33
N LEU A 119 -2.57 14.01 -2.84
CA LEU A 119 -1.90 12.80 -3.30
C LEU A 119 -1.08 13.05 -4.56
N LYS A 120 0.22 12.82 -4.47
CA LYS A 120 1.19 13.03 -5.55
C LYS A 120 1.76 11.74 -6.11
N SER A 121 1.76 10.67 -5.31
CA SER A 121 2.31 9.40 -5.77
C SER A 121 1.68 8.19 -5.10
N ILE A 122 1.47 7.14 -5.91
CA ILE A 122 1.16 5.80 -5.44
C ILE A 122 2.31 4.88 -5.87
N GLN A 123 2.87 4.15 -4.93
CA GLN A 123 3.95 3.19 -5.18
C GLN A 123 3.46 1.78 -4.86
N LEU A 124 3.62 0.88 -5.81
CA LEU A 124 3.51 -0.56 -5.60
C LEU A 124 4.92 -1.07 -5.30
N ARG A 125 5.07 -1.77 -4.17
CA ARG A 125 6.36 -2.28 -3.72
C ARG A 125 6.30 -3.78 -3.54
N LEU A 126 7.05 -4.50 -4.35
CA LEU A 126 7.16 -5.95 -4.28
C LEU A 126 8.41 -6.33 -3.49
N PHE A 127 8.23 -7.19 -2.49
CA PHE A 127 9.34 -7.79 -1.78
C PHE A 127 9.75 -9.06 -2.53
N ASN A 128 10.82 -8.98 -3.30
CA ASN A 128 11.35 -10.14 -4.02
C ASN A 128 12.87 -10.24 -3.80
N PRO A 129 13.34 -11.18 -2.96
CA PRO A 129 14.77 -11.37 -2.74
C PRO A 129 15.49 -12.06 -3.92
N ASP A 130 14.76 -12.78 -4.79
CA ASP A 130 15.37 -13.78 -5.68
C ASP A 130 15.05 -13.64 -7.18
N ASP A 131 14.06 -12.84 -7.60
CA ASP A 131 13.69 -12.71 -9.02
C ASP A 131 13.73 -11.25 -9.54
N PRO A 132 14.68 -10.93 -10.45
CA PRO A 132 14.79 -9.61 -11.02
C PRO A 132 13.81 -9.42 -12.19
N ILE A 133 12.85 -8.52 -11.98
CA ILE A 133 12.42 -7.51 -12.97
C ILE A 133 11.27 -7.89 -13.92
N THR A 134 10.87 -9.15 -14.12
CA THR A 134 9.80 -9.48 -15.09
C THR A 134 8.38 -9.46 -14.53
N TRP A 135 8.17 -9.82 -13.26
CA TRP A 135 6.82 -9.81 -12.67
C TRP A 135 6.38 -8.40 -12.26
N GLY A 136 5.25 -7.95 -12.80
CA GLY A 136 4.56 -6.72 -12.37
C GLY A 136 4.75 -5.50 -13.27
N GLN A 137 5.74 -5.46 -14.18
CA GLN A 137 6.00 -4.27 -14.99
C GLN A 137 4.83 -3.96 -15.95
N GLU A 138 4.22 -4.99 -16.54
CA GLU A 138 3.03 -4.85 -17.40
C GLU A 138 1.84 -4.26 -16.62
N HIS A 139 1.64 -4.66 -15.37
CA HIS A 139 0.56 -4.14 -14.50
C HIS A 139 0.83 -2.71 -14.03
N ALA A 140 2.09 -2.37 -13.77
CA ALA A 140 2.50 -1.01 -13.45
C ALA A 140 2.30 -0.06 -14.64
N GLU A 141 2.61 -0.52 -15.86
CA GLU A 141 2.34 0.20 -17.09
C GLU A 141 0.84 0.34 -17.36
N ALA A 142 0.06 -0.72 -17.13
CA ALA A 142 -1.39 -0.69 -17.21
C ALA A 142 -2.02 0.33 -16.24
N ALA A 143 -1.50 0.45 -15.01
CA ALA A 143 -1.96 1.46 -14.05
C ALA A 143 -1.54 2.90 -14.41
N ARG A 144 -0.44 3.08 -15.15
CA ARG A 144 0.05 4.41 -15.58
C ARG A 144 -0.75 5.01 -16.73
N ALA A 145 -1.26 4.18 -17.65
CA ALA A 145 -1.99 4.66 -18.83
C ALA A 145 -3.25 5.49 -18.45
N PRO A 146 -4.08 5.06 -17.49
CA PRO A 146 -5.20 5.85 -16.97
C PRO A 146 -4.81 7.19 -16.33
N CYS A 147 -3.70 7.26 -15.57
CA CYS A 147 -3.25 8.53 -14.98
C CYS A 147 -2.95 9.59 -16.06
N ARG A 148 -2.28 9.17 -17.14
CA ARG A 148 -1.96 10.05 -18.27
C ARG A 148 -3.24 10.49 -19.00
N ALA A 149 -4.18 9.57 -19.23
CA ALA A 149 -5.45 9.86 -19.88
C ALA A 149 -6.32 10.84 -19.07
N LEU A 150 -6.24 10.78 -17.75
CA LEU A 150 -7.00 11.65 -16.83
C LEU A 150 -6.29 12.99 -16.53
N GLY A 151 -5.11 13.24 -17.10
CA GLY A 151 -4.33 14.46 -16.85
C GLY A 151 -3.92 14.62 -15.39
N LEU A 152 -3.83 13.53 -14.63
CA LEU A 152 -3.44 13.57 -13.23
C LEU A 152 -1.93 13.79 -13.12
N ASP A 153 -1.53 14.83 -12.38
CA ASP A 153 -0.14 15.02 -11.92
C ASP A 153 0.15 14.07 -10.73
N MET A 154 -0.04 12.78 -10.98
CA MET A 154 0.17 11.72 -10.00
C MET A 154 1.08 10.65 -10.58
N ASP A 155 2.14 10.36 -9.83
CA ASP A 155 3.17 9.41 -10.20
C ASP A 155 2.85 8.01 -9.68
N ILE A 156 2.74 7.03 -10.58
CA ILE A 156 2.57 5.62 -10.23
C ILE A 156 3.85 4.85 -10.53
N ARG A 157 4.44 4.24 -9.50
CA ARG A 157 5.68 3.47 -9.62
C ARG A 157 5.50 2.05 -9.12
N LEU A 158 6.13 1.11 -9.81
CA LEU A 158 6.44 -0.20 -9.26
C LEU A 158 7.92 -0.25 -8.91
N THR A 159 8.23 -0.77 -7.73
CA THR A 159 9.61 -1.02 -7.29
C THR A 159 9.72 -2.41 -6.71
N THR A 160 10.77 -3.11 -7.11
CA THR A 160 11.23 -4.34 -6.46
C THR A 160 12.44 -3.98 -5.61
N ASP A 161 12.39 -4.31 -4.32
CA ASP A 161 13.54 -4.13 -3.43
C ASP A 161 13.43 -5.06 -2.21
N SER A 162 14.55 -5.20 -1.49
CA SER A 162 14.67 -6.03 -0.28
C SER A 162 14.66 -5.21 1.02
N LEU A 163 14.21 -3.95 0.98
CA LEU A 163 14.19 -3.10 2.17
C LEU A 163 13.21 -3.64 3.22
N SER A 164 13.55 -3.48 4.50
CA SER A 164 12.59 -3.79 5.56
C SER A 164 11.45 -2.77 5.60
N PRO A 165 10.29 -3.13 6.18
CA PRO A 165 9.21 -2.20 6.48
C PRO A 165 9.68 -0.94 7.20
N GLY A 166 9.04 0.20 6.95
CA GLY A 166 9.32 1.46 7.67
C GLY A 166 10.54 2.21 7.14
N LEU A 167 11.47 1.52 6.49
CA LEU A 167 12.57 2.17 5.78
C LEU A 167 12.04 2.96 4.60
N TRP A 168 10.94 2.60 3.94
CA TRP A 168 10.45 3.41 2.81
C TRP A 168 10.02 4.82 3.24
N THR A 169 9.21 4.91 4.30
CA THR A 169 8.73 6.21 4.81
C THR A 169 9.85 7.10 5.37
N THR A 170 10.90 6.50 5.94
CA THR A 170 11.98 7.23 6.63
C THR A 170 13.22 7.40 5.76
N SER A 171 13.72 6.34 5.12
CA SER A 171 14.93 6.38 4.28
C SER A 171 14.75 7.25 3.05
N ARG A 172 13.56 7.31 2.44
CA ARG A 172 13.32 8.18 1.29
C ARG A 172 13.19 9.64 1.68
N ALA A 173 12.56 9.93 2.82
CA ALA A 173 12.55 11.28 3.40
C ALA A 173 13.97 11.72 3.79
N LEU A 174 14.77 10.83 4.37
CA LEU A 174 16.19 11.04 4.64
C LEU A 174 17.00 11.22 3.36
N TRP A 175 16.77 10.43 2.32
CA TRP A 175 17.47 10.55 1.04
C TRP A 175 17.12 11.86 0.35
N GLU A 176 15.83 12.21 0.27
CA GLU A 176 15.35 13.50 -0.25
C GLU A 176 15.90 14.67 0.58
N TYR A 177 16.04 14.53 1.90
CA TYR A 177 16.66 15.52 2.79
C TYR A 177 18.18 15.67 2.54
N VAL A 178 18.91 14.56 2.46
CA VAL A 178 20.37 14.51 2.21
C VAL A 178 20.72 15.08 0.83
N HIS A 179 19.86 14.91 -0.16
CA HIS A 179 20.15 15.30 -1.55
C HIS A 179 19.48 16.61 -1.99
N ARG A 180 18.58 17.20 -1.20
CA ARG A 180 18.06 18.58 -1.42
C ARG A 180 18.97 19.69 -0.88
N GLY A 181 20.05 19.33 -0.18
CA GLY A 181 21.03 20.27 0.37
C GLY A 181 22.28 20.49 -0.50
N ARG A 182 22.24 20.17 -1.80
CA ARG A 182 23.33 20.44 -2.75
C ARG A 182 22.83 21.26 -3.92
#